data_AF-A0AAV5SAY2-F1
#
_entry.id   AF-A0AAV5SAY2-F1
#
_cell.length_a   1.000
_cell.length_b   1.000
_cell.length_c   1.000
_cell.angle_alpha   90.00
_cell.angle_beta   90.00
_cell.angle_gamma   90.00
#
_symmetry.space_group_name_H-M   'P 1'
#
loop_
_entity.id
_entity.type
_entity.pdbx_description
1 polymer ?
#
loop_
_entity_poly.entity_id
_entity_poly.type
_entity_poly.pdbx_seq_one_letter_code
_entity_poly.pdbx_strand_id
1 'polypeptide(L)'
;CSNSNIIRFIQVFKWPETVLGDPDGSSRNAALHAVRMIKDEKGPIFVVCNNGCGRSAMFVMLHAILTKLNEKKKVSMSEMLRIVRSDR
;
A
#
# COMPACT_ATOMS: atom_id res chain seq x y z
N CYS A 1 10.81 -20.09 -28.26
CA CYS A 1 10.94 -19.90 -26.80
C CYS A 1 9.92 -18.84 -26.37
N SER A 2 8.77 -19.27 -25.86
CA SER A 2 7.66 -18.39 -25.53
C SER A 2 7.98 -17.56 -24.28
N ASN A 3 7.96 -16.23 -24.40
CA ASN A 3 8.15 -15.32 -23.26
C ASN A 3 7.04 -15.57 -22.23
N SER A 4 7.39 -16.16 -21.09
CA SER A 4 6.46 -16.43 -19.99
C SER A 4 6.53 -15.27 -19.00
N ASN A 5 5.38 -14.66 -18.70
CA ASN A 5 5.28 -13.61 -17.68
C ASN A 5 4.82 -14.25 -16.37
N ILE A 6 5.62 -14.09 -15.30
CA ILE A 6 5.27 -14.57 -13.95
C ILE A 6 4.61 -13.42 -13.20
N ILE A 7 3.37 -13.64 -12.75
CA ILE A 7 2.61 -12.65 -11.97
C ILE A 7 2.49 -13.17 -10.54
N ARG A 8 2.87 -12.34 -9.56
CA ARG A 8 2.67 -12.63 -8.13
C ARG A 8 1.40 -11.94 -7.66
N PHE A 9 0.44 -12.72 -7.16
CA PHE A 9 -0.78 -12.20 -6.55
C PHE A 9 -0.68 -12.26 -5.03
N ILE A 10 -0.96 -11.14 -4.36
CA ILE A 10 -0.91 -11.02 -2.89
C ILE A 10 -2.25 -10.48 -2.41
N GLN A 11 -2.88 -11.19 -1.48
CA GLN A 11 -4.16 -10.80 -0.89
C GLN A 11 -4.05 -10.65 0.63
N VAL A 12 -4.48 -9.51 1.15
CA VAL A 12 -4.45 -9.19 2.59
C VAL A 12 -5.86 -9.31 3.16
N PHE A 13 -6.15 -10.42 3.84
CA PHE A 13 -7.49 -10.72 4.38
C PHE A 13 -7.79 -10.01 5.71
N LYS A 14 -6.79 -9.84 6.58
CA LYS A 14 -6.94 -9.24 7.92
C LYS A 14 -6.76 -7.71 7.89
N TRP A 15 -7.49 -7.05 6.98
CA TRP A 15 -7.51 -5.59 6.86
C TRP A 15 -8.93 -5.09 6.60
N PRO A 16 -9.69 -4.78 7.65
CA PRO A 16 -11.07 -4.33 7.52
C PRO A 16 -11.15 -2.94 6.90
N GLU A 17 -12.31 -2.65 6.32
CA GLU A 17 -12.56 -1.37 5.64
C GLU A 17 -12.82 -0.22 6.64
N THR A 18 -13.37 -0.55 7.80
CA THR A 18 -13.70 0.40 8.86
C THR A 18 -13.18 -0.09 10.21
N VAL A 19 -12.93 0.84 11.13
CA VAL A 19 -12.45 0.55 12.50
C VAL A 19 -13.41 -0.37 13.27
N LEU A 20 -14.71 -0.31 12.98
CA LEU A 20 -15.72 -1.21 13.57
C LEU A 20 -15.50 -2.70 13.22
N GLY A 21 -14.79 -2.98 12.13
CA GLY A 21 -14.47 -4.35 11.70
C GLY A 21 -13.25 -4.97 12.40
N ASP A 22 -12.64 -4.26 13.37
CA ASP A 22 -11.49 -4.74 14.12
C ASP A 22 -11.61 -4.37 15.61
N PRO A 23 -12.56 -4.98 16.35
CA PRO A 23 -12.80 -4.64 17.75
C PRO A 23 -11.56 -4.84 18.64
N ASP A 24 -10.70 -5.80 18.28
CA ASP A 24 -9.48 -6.13 19.02
C ASP A 24 -8.26 -5.30 18.58
N GLY A 25 -8.38 -4.49 17.52
CA GLY A 25 -7.28 -3.69 16.97
C GLY A 25 -6.14 -4.51 16.33
N SER A 26 -6.40 -5.79 16.04
CA SER A 26 -5.44 -6.76 15.50
C SER A 26 -4.90 -6.38 14.11
N SER A 27 -5.69 -5.60 13.34
CA SER A 27 -5.39 -5.21 11.96
C SER A 27 -4.63 -3.88 11.85
N ARG A 28 -4.29 -3.23 12.98
CA ARG A 28 -3.62 -1.92 13.01
C ARG A 28 -2.35 -1.85 12.16
N ASN A 29 -1.64 -2.97 12.04
CA ASN A 29 -0.40 -3.08 11.27
C ASN A 29 -0.58 -3.70 9.87
N ALA A 30 -1.81 -3.94 9.43
CA ALA A 30 -2.09 -4.63 8.16
C ALA A 30 -1.49 -3.90 6.95
N ALA A 31 -1.60 -2.56 6.92
CA ALA A 31 -0.97 -1.75 5.88
C ALA A 31 0.56 -1.92 5.84
N LEU A 32 1.21 -1.93 7.01
CA LEU A 32 2.65 -2.11 7.12
C LEU A 32 3.08 -3.51 6.68
N HIS A 33 2.31 -4.54 7.07
CA HIS A 33 2.56 -5.91 6.62
C HIS A 33 2.45 -6.01 5.09
N ALA A 34 1.40 -5.43 4.50
CA ALA A 34 1.20 -5.41 3.06
C ALA A 34 2.39 -4.78 2.32
N VAL A 35 2.87 -3.62 2.77
CA VAL A 35 4.02 -2.94 2.13
C VAL A 35 5.30 -3.77 2.27
N ARG A 36 5.49 -4.48 3.39
CA ARG A 36 6.66 -5.36 3.56
C ARG A 36 6.67 -6.56 2.60
N MET A 37 5.50 -7.06 2.20
CA MET A 37 5.40 -8.20 1.28
C MET A 37 5.91 -7.89 -0.14
N ILE A 38 6.01 -6.61 -0.51
CA ILE A 38 6.47 -6.16 -1.83
C ILE A 38 7.86 -5.50 -1.79
N LYS A 39 8.60 -5.61 -0.67
CA LYS A 39 9.86 -4.87 -0.45
C LYS A 39 10.88 -5.06 -1.58
N ASP A 40 10.97 -6.28 -2.12
CA ASP A 40 11.96 -6.65 -3.14
C ASP A 40 11.39 -6.63 -4.56
N GLU A 41 10.13 -6.23 -4.73
CA GLU A 41 9.47 -6.16 -6.03
C GLU A 41 9.95 -4.91 -6.80
N LYS A 42 10.45 -5.14 -8.02
CA LYS A 42 10.99 -4.09 -8.90
C LYS A 42 10.05 -3.93 -10.09
N GLY A 43 9.28 -2.84 -10.12
CA GLY A 43 8.39 -2.53 -11.23
C GLY A 43 7.06 -1.91 -10.79
N PRO A 44 6.16 -1.63 -11.75
CA PRO A 44 4.82 -1.17 -11.44
C PRO A 44 4.03 -2.27 -10.72
N ILE A 45 3.31 -1.88 -9.67
CA ILE A 45 2.49 -2.79 -8.86
C ILE A 45 1.04 -2.37 -9.01
N PHE A 46 0.17 -3.34 -9.32
CA PHE A 46 -1.27 -3.12 -9.37
C PHE A 46 -1.88 -3.32 -7.97
N VAL A 47 -2.55 -2.29 -7.44
CA VAL A 47 -3.12 -2.28 -6.09
C VAL A 47 -4.61 -1.98 -6.15
N VAL A 48 -5.43 -2.92 -5.68
CA VAL A 48 -6.89 -2.79 -5.64
C VAL A 48 -7.42 -3.18 -4.26
N CYS A 49 -8.48 -2.53 -3.81
CA CYS A 49 -9.24 -2.91 -2.62
C CYS A 49 -10.68 -3.23 -3.00
N ASN A 50 -11.67 -2.56 -2.41
CA ASN A 50 -13.08 -2.67 -2.79
C ASN A 50 -13.42 -1.61 -3.85
N ASN A 51 -13.31 -0.33 -3.50
CA ASN A 51 -13.56 0.83 -4.38
C ASN A 51 -12.27 1.48 -4.93
N GLY A 52 -11.10 0.92 -4.61
CA GLY A 52 -9.80 1.45 -5.00
C GLY A 52 -9.40 2.76 -4.29
N CYS A 53 -10.17 3.24 -3.31
CA CYS A 53 -9.92 4.53 -2.63
C CYS A 53 -9.13 4.33 -1.33
N GLY A 54 -9.75 3.71 -0.32
CA GLY A 54 -9.28 3.81 1.08
C GLY A 54 -8.01 3.02 1.36
N ARG A 55 -8.12 1.69 1.35
CA ARG A 55 -6.99 0.78 1.64
C ARG A 55 -5.88 0.90 0.59
N SER A 56 -6.24 1.06 -0.70
CA SER A 56 -5.28 1.29 -1.78
C SER A 56 -4.49 2.59 -1.58
N ALA A 57 -5.14 3.73 -1.28
CA ALA A 57 -4.43 4.98 -1.02
C ALA A 57 -3.55 4.90 0.23
N MET A 58 -4.03 4.23 1.30
CA MET A 58 -3.24 4.02 2.51
C MET A 58 -1.97 3.18 2.22
N PHE A 59 -2.10 2.13 1.40
CA PHE A 59 -0.97 1.33 0.96
C PHE A 59 0.04 2.15 0.15
N VAL A 60 -0.42 2.86 -0.89
CA VAL A 60 0.44 3.68 -1.76
C VAL A 60 1.15 4.78 -0.98
N MET A 61 0.41 5.47 -0.11
CA MET A 61 0.97 6.53 0.72
C MET A 61 2.01 5.99 1.71
N LEU A 62 1.72 4.88 2.40
CA LEU A 62 2.66 4.27 3.34
C LEU A 62 3.92 3.78 2.63
N HIS A 63 3.78 3.15 1.46
CA HIS A 63 4.92 2.73 0.64
C HIS A 63 5.79 3.93 0.26
N ALA A 64 5.19 5.00 -0.25
CA ALA A 64 5.92 6.20 -0.66
C ALA A 64 6.56 6.94 0.53
N ILE A 65 5.92 6.97 1.70
CA ILE A 65 6.50 7.50 2.95
C ILE A 65 7.73 6.68 3.35
N LEU A 66 7.62 5.35 3.40
CA LEU A 66 8.73 4.47 3.79
C LEU A 66 9.90 4.57 2.81
N THR A 67 9.62 4.68 1.51
CA THR A 67 10.65 4.91 0.48
C THR A 67 11.38 6.23 0.71
N LYS A 68 10.64 7.33 0.91
CA LYS A 68 11.25 8.64 1.21
C LYS A 68 12.06 8.64 2.51
N LEU A 69 11.58 7.97 3.56
CA LEU A 69 12.29 7.84 4.82
C LEU A 69 13.58 7.02 4.68
N ASN A 70 13.55 5.91 3.92
CA ASN A 70 14.75 5.11 3.62
C ASN A 70 15.80 5.91 2.83
N GLU A 71 15.35 6.83 1.98
CA GLU A 71 16.20 7.77 1.25
C GLU A 71 16.62 9.00 2.08
N LYS A 72 16.28 9.05 3.37
CA LYS A 72 16.53 10.19 4.28
C LYS A 72 15.96 11.53 3.77
N LYS A 73 14.88 11.49 3.00
CA LYS A 73 14.19 12.68 2.48
C LYS A 73 13.14 13.19 3.46
N LYS A 74 12.87 14.49 3.42
CA LYS A 74 11.78 15.11 4.19
C LYS A 74 10.43 14.58 3.70
N VAL A 75 9.60 14.16 4.64
CA VAL A 75 8.23 13.70 4.37
C VAL A 75 7.26 14.78 4.84
N SER A 76 6.45 15.30 3.93
CA SER A 76 5.33 16.20 4.23
C SER A 76 4.02 15.47 3.99
N MET A 77 3.23 15.26 5.03
CA MET A 77 1.98 14.50 4.92
C MET A 77 0.96 15.19 4.00
N SER A 78 0.88 16.51 4.03
CA SER A 78 -0.03 17.30 3.18
C SER A 78 0.33 17.18 1.71
N GLU A 79 1.63 17.19 1.38
CA GLU A 79 2.13 17.02 0.02
C GLU A 79 1.84 15.60 -0.50
N MET A 80 2.11 14.58 0.32
CA MET A 80 1.84 13.19 -0.03
C MET A 80 0.35 12.95 -0.30
N LEU A 81 -0.52 13.52 0.53
CA LEU A 81 -1.97 13.47 0.33
C LEU A 81 -2.41 14.19 -0.95
N ARG A 82 -1.78 15.32 -1.29
CA ARG A 82 -2.07 16.05 -2.52
C ARG A 82 -1.69 15.24 -3.76
N ILE A 83 -0.51 14.61 -3.74
CA ILE A 83 -0.03 13.76 -4.84
C ILE A 83 -0.98 12.58 -5.03
N VAL A 84 -1.28 11.82 -3.97
CA VAL A 84 -2.16 10.64 -4.06
C VAL A 84 -3.58 10.99 -4.52
N ARG A 85 -4.09 12.18 -4.17
CA ARG A 85 -5.41 12.66 -4.65
C ARG A 85 -5.39 13.16 -6.09
N SER A 86 -4.27 13.66 -6.58
CA SER A 86 -4.15 14.20 -7.94
C SER A 86 -3.92 13.12 -8.99
N ASP A 87 -3.39 11.98 -8.58
CA ASP A 87 -2.93 10.90 -9.47
C ASP A 87 -3.94 9.74 -9.58
N ARG A 88 -5.20 10.01 -9.22
CA ARG A 88 -6.27 9.01 -9.17
C ARG A 88 -7.50 9.43 -9.96
#